data_AF-A0A7L0SE09-F1
#
_entry.id   AF-A0A7L0SE09-F1
#
_cell.length_a   1.000
_cell.length_b   1.000
_cell.length_c   1.000
_cell.angle_alpha   90.00
_cell.angle_beta   90.00
_cell.angle_gamma   90.00
#
_symmetry.space_group_name_H-M   'P 1'
#
loop_
_entity.id
_entity.type
_entity.pdbx_description
1 polymer ?
#
loop_
_entity_poly.entity_id
_entity_poly.type
_entity_poly.pdbx_seq_one_letter_code
_entity_poly.pdbx_strand_id
1 'polypeptide(L)'
;LQVNNNGVISFDSQVSEYTPDPFPLADGRPFVTPYWSDVNNVAGGDVFYRQTTDPTLLALVTQNINQYFPDVSYTATWAFVATWDHVAYYGTESDKVRPAAI
;
A
#
# COMPACT_ATOMS: atom_id res chain seq x y z
N LEU A 1 9.20 8.06 -2.95
CA LEU A 1 8.03 7.29 -2.48
C LEU A 1 7.26 8.16 -1.50
N GLN A 2 5.99 8.40 -1.77
CA GLN A 2 5.06 9.02 -0.83
C GLN A 2 4.03 7.98 -0.43
N VAL A 3 3.74 7.87 0.87
CA VAL A 3 2.69 6.99 1.38
C VAL A 3 1.52 7.86 1.78
N ASN A 4 0.39 7.64 1.13
CA ASN A 4 -0.84 8.35 1.38
C ASN A 4 -1.76 7.48 2.27
N ASN A 5 -2.54 8.12 3.15
CA ASN A 5 -3.47 7.48 4.07
C ASN A 5 -4.59 6.68 3.38
N ASN A 6 -4.99 7.08 2.17
CA ASN A 6 -6.02 6.46 1.33
C ASN A 6 -5.56 5.19 0.62
N GLY A 7 -4.42 4.59 1.01
CA GLY A 7 -3.94 3.33 0.44
C GLY A 7 -3.08 3.46 -0.83
N VAL A 8 -2.53 4.64 -1.10
CA VAL A 8 -1.73 4.91 -2.31
C VAL A 8 -0.23 5.07 -1.98
N ILE A 9 0.62 4.43 -2.79
CA ILE A 9 2.08 4.64 -2.78
C ILE A 9 2.50 5.20 -4.14
N SER A 10 2.86 6.48 -4.19
CA SER A 10 3.30 7.15 -5.42
C SER A 10 4.81 7.32 -5.51
N PHE A 11 5.32 7.38 -6.74
CA PHE A 11 6.76 7.45 -6.99
C PHE A 11 7.27 8.90 -7.10
N ASP A 12 6.46 9.83 -7.60
CA ASP A 12 6.85 11.23 -7.83
C ASP A 12 6.29 12.21 -6.78
N SER A 13 4.98 12.42 -6.77
CA SER A 13 4.30 13.47 -6.00
C SER A 13 3.22 12.90 -5.07
N GLN A 14 2.79 13.70 -4.10
CA GLN A 14 1.66 13.34 -3.25
C GLN A 14 0.37 13.24 -4.08
N VAL A 15 -0.46 12.27 -3.72
CA VAL A 15 -1.79 12.03 -4.27
C VAL A 15 -2.78 12.54 -3.23
N SER A 16 -3.71 13.42 -3.63
CA SER A 16 -4.71 14.01 -2.72
C SER A 16 -6.12 13.44 -2.92
N GLU A 17 -6.32 12.69 -4.00
CA GLU A 17 -7.61 12.12 -4.33
C GLU A 17 -7.91 10.92 -3.42
N TYR A 18 -9.15 10.90 -2.94
CA TYR A 18 -9.71 9.87 -2.06
C TYR A 18 -10.79 9.04 -2.77
N THR A 19 -11.22 9.47 -3.96
CA THR A 19 -12.12 8.70 -4.84
C THR A 19 -11.27 8.00 -5.90
N PRO A 20 -11.42 6.67 -6.09
CA PRO A 20 -10.62 5.95 -7.05
C PRO A 20 -11.01 6.25 -8.49
N ASP A 21 -9.99 6.45 -9.33
CA ASP A 21 -10.11 6.43 -10.78
C ASP A 21 -9.64 5.07 -11.34
N PRO A 22 -10.25 4.58 -12.42
CA PRO A 22 -9.84 3.32 -13.04
C PRO A 22 -8.45 3.46 -13.68
N PHE A 23 -7.68 2.38 -13.61
CA PHE A 23 -6.40 2.29 -14.32
C PHE A 23 -6.58 1.96 -15.82
N PRO A 24 -5.71 2.47 -16.70
CA PRO A 24 -4.66 3.45 -16.44
C PRO A 24 -5.21 4.88 -16.26
N LEU A 25 -4.55 5.66 -15.41
CA LEU A 25 -4.97 7.04 -15.13
C LEU A 25 -4.68 7.96 -16.30
N ALA A 26 -5.59 8.90 -16.55
CA ALA A 26 -5.52 9.82 -17.68
C ALA A 26 -4.28 10.73 -17.65
N ASP A 27 -3.79 11.07 -16.46
CA ASP A 27 -2.59 11.90 -16.28
C ASP A 27 -1.28 11.08 -16.26
N GLY A 28 -1.36 9.76 -16.41
CA GLY A 28 -0.22 8.87 -16.53
C GLY A 28 0.65 8.75 -15.28
N ARG A 29 0.21 9.28 -14.13
CA ARG A 29 1.03 9.31 -12.92
C ARG A 29 1.30 7.88 -12.39
N PRO A 30 2.56 7.54 -12.04
CA PRO A 30 2.87 6.21 -11.57
C PRO A 30 2.59 6.10 -10.06
N PHE A 31 1.73 5.15 -9.69
CA PHE A 31 1.62 4.70 -8.30
C PHE A 31 1.10 3.25 -8.21
N VAL A 32 1.29 2.64 -7.05
CA VAL A 32 0.71 1.34 -6.68
C VAL A 32 -0.31 1.57 -5.58
N THR A 33 -1.44 0.85 -5.65
CA THR A 33 -2.51 0.96 -4.66
C THR A 33 -3.04 -0.43 -4.32
N PRO A 34 -2.71 -0.99 -3.13
CA PRO A 34 -3.37 -2.22 -2.66
C PRO A 34 -4.87 -2.00 -2.41
N TYR A 35 -5.27 -0.78 -2.07
CA TYR A 35 -6.65 -0.30 -1.99
C TYR A 35 -6.65 1.22 -2.16
N TRP A 36 -7.74 1.81 -2.65
CA TRP A 36 -7.90 3.26 -2.74
C TRP A 36 -9.25 3.65 -2.16
N SER A 37 -9.25 4.43 -1.07
CA SER A 37 -10.49 4.82 -0.39
C SER A 37 -10.32 6.07 0.45
N ASP A 38 -11.43 6.76 0.72
CA ASP A 38 -11.47 7.90 1.63
C ASP A 38 -11.26 7.46 3.09
N VAL A 39 -10.06 7.72 3.63
CA VAL A 39 -9.61 7.29 4.95
C VAL A 39 -9.39 8.50 5.85
N ASN A 40 -9.86 8.41 7.09
CA ASN A 40 -9.59 9.39 8.14
C ASN A 40 -8.82 8.75 9.30
N ASN A 41 -7.50 8.77 9.22
CA ASN A 41 -6.63 8.26 10.29
C ASN A 41 -6.64 9.10 11.57
N VAL A 42 -7.24 10.30 11.57
CA VAL A 42 -7.52 11.04 12.82
C VAL A 42 -8.62 10.34 13.63
N ALA A 43 -9.57 9.69 12.95
CA ALA A 43 -10.64 8.94 13.59
C ALA A 43 -10.19 7.54 14.05
N GLY A 44 -9.10 7.01 13.51
CA GLY A 44 -8.51 5.77 14.00
C GLY A 44 -7.51 5.13 13.03
N GLY A 45 -6.60 4.35 13.61
CA GLY A 45 -5.58 3.57 12.92
C GLY A 45 -4.34 4.37 12.53
N ASP A 46 -3.33 3.66 12.06
CA ASP A 46 -2.01 4.20 11.79
C ASP A 46 -1.47 3.74 10.45
N VAL A 47 -0.58 4.55 9.87
CA VAL A 47 0.13 4.23 8.63
C VAL A 47 1.61 4.10 8.93
N PHE A 48 2.14 2.90 8.71
CA PHE A 48 3.55 2.59 8.90
C PHE A 48 4.18 2.30 7.55
N TYR A 49 5.42 2.74 7.36
CA TYR A 49 6.18 2.35 6.19
C TYR A 49 7.67 2.26 6.48
N ARG A 50 8.35 1.40 5.74
CA ARG A 50 9.80 1.25 5.80
C ARG A 50 10.37 0.77 4.46
N GLN A 51 11.58 1.22 4.18
CA GLN A 51 12.46 0.57 3.21
C GLN A 51 13.33 -0.45 3.93
N THR A 52 13.65 -1.56 3.26
CA THR A 52 14.49 -2.61 3.83
C THR A 52 15.36 -3.24 2.77
N THR A 53 16.58 -3.59 3.20
CA THR A 53 17.55 -4.39 2.47
C THR A 53 17.89 -5.68 3.25
N ASP A 54 17.05 -6.08 4.20
CA ASP A 54 17.23 -7.28 5.00
C ASP A 54 17.36 -8.52 4.08
N PRO A 55 18.50 -9.25 4.12
CA PRO A 55 18.74 -10.34 3.19
C PRO A 55 17.73 -11.48 3.27
N THR A 56 17.20 -11.76 4.47
CA THR A 56 16.22 -12.83 4.68
C THR A 56 14.90 -12.48 4.01
N LEU A 57 14.44 -11.24 4.20
CA LEU A 57 13.21 -10.76 3.57
C LEU A 57 13.37 -10.64 2.05
N LEU A 58 14.51 -10.15 1.55
CA LEU A 58 14.77 -10.05 0.11
C LEU A 58 14.83 -11.42 -0.57
N ALA A 59 15.40 -12.43 0.10
CA ALA A 59 15.38 -13.81 -0.39
C ALA A 59 13.94 -14.35 -0.48
N LEU A 60 13.09 -14.07 0.51
CA LEU A 60 11.68 -14.46 0.49
C LEU A 60 10.90 -13.77 -0.64
N VAL A 61 11.09 -12.45 -0.83
CA VAL A 61 10.46 -11.71 -1.94
C VAL A 61 10.93 -12.27 -3.29
N THR A 62 12.23 -12.50 -3.44
CA THR A 62 12.81 -13.10 -4.65
C THR A 62 12.19 -14.46 -4.95
N GLN A 63 12.11 -15.34 -3.96
CA GLN A 63 11.51 -16.67 -4.12
C GLN A 63 10.04 -16.56 -4.56
N ASN A 64 9.25 -15.73 -3.89
CA ASN A 64 7.83 -15.56 -4.21
C ASN A 64 7.62 -15.04 -5.64
N ILE A 65 8.35 -14.01 -6.06
CA ILE A 65 8.20 -13.46 -7.41
C ILE A 65 8.57 -14.51 -8.47
N ASN A 66 9.70 -15.20 -8.32
CA ASN A 66 10.09 -16.25 -9.29
C ASN A 66 9.12 -17.45 -9.28
N GLN A 67 8.45 -17.74 -8.15
CA GLN A 67 7.43 -18.79 -8.08
C GLN A 67 6.15 -18.41 -8.84
N TYR A 68 5.68 -17.17 -8.68
CA TYR A 68 4.41 -16.72 -9.29
C TYR A 68 4.57 -16.13 -10.69
N PHE A 69 5.78 -15.72 -11.07
CA PHE A 69 6.13 -15.16 -12.38
C PHE A 69 7.36 -15.88 -12.98
N PRO A 70 7.25 -17.19 -13.31
CA PRO A 70 8.39 -18.02 -13.70
C PRO A 70 9.07 -17.59 -15.00
N ASP A 71 8.40 -16.82 -15.85
CA ASP A 71 8.95 -16.30 -17.11
C ASP A 71 9.88 -15.08 -16.90
N VAL A 72 9.97 -14.57 -15.67
CA VAL A 72 10.80 -13.41 -15.32
C VAL A 72 11.89 -13.84 -14.36
N SER A 73 13.16 -13.70 -14.77
CA SER A 73 14.29 -13.84 -13.84
C SER A 73 14.38 -12.59 -12.96
N TYR A 74 14.03 -12.73 -11.68
CA TYR A 74 13.97 -11.62 -10.74
C TYR A 74 14.86 -11.85 -9.52
N THR A 75 15.52 -10.79 -9.05
CA THR A 75 16.24 -10.75 -7.76
C THR A 75 15.95 -9.43 -7.06
N ALA A 76 15.38 -9.48 -5.86
CA ALA A 76 15.09 -8.28 -5.09
C ALA A 76 16.39 -7.67 -4.52
N THR A 77 16.57 -6.36 -4.72
CA THR A 77 17.73 -5.61 -4.19
C THR A 77 17.35 -4.71 -3.00
N TRP A 78 16.07 -4.38 -2.89
CA TRP A 78 15.46 -3.67 -1.78
C TRP A 78 13.95 -3.94 -1.81
N ALA A 79 13.26 -3.68 -0.70
CA ALA A 79 11.80 -3.75 -0.62
C ALA A 79 11.22 -2.54 0.10
N PHE A 80 10.00 -2.15 -0.27
CA PHE A 80 9.17 -1.21 0.47
C PHE A 80 8.03 -1.96 1.14
N VAL A 81 7.80 -1.70 2.42
CA VAL A 81 6.63 -2.22 3.14
C VAL A 81 5.83 -1.03 3.62
N ALA A 82 4.57 -0.96 3.23
CA ALA A 82 3.59 -0.01 3.76
C ALA A 82 2.44 -0.79 4.38
N THR A 83 2.02 -0.37 5.56
CA THR A 83 0.94 -0.97 6.32
C THR A 83 -0.04 0.13 6.71
N TRP A 84 -1.30 -0.05 6.35
CA TRP A 84 -2.41 0.74 6.88
C TRP A 84 -3.12 -0.13 7.91
N ASP A 85 -2.80 0.10 9.18
CA ASP A 85 -3.29 -0.73 10.27
C ASP A 85 -4.53 -0.10 10.90
N HIS A 86 -5.65 -0.81 10.84
CA HIS A 86 -6.93 -0.40 11.45
C HIS A 86 -7.40 1.02 11.09
N VAL A 87 -7.04 1.54 9.90
CA VAL A 87 -7.42 2.89 9.49
C VAL A 87 -8.94 3.02 9.31
N ALA A 88 -9.52 4.11 9.83
CA ALA A 88 -10.95 4.36 9.77
C ALA A 88 -11.38 4.97 8.41
N TYR A 89 -12.58 4.62 7.94
CA TYR A 89 -13.16 5.26 6.76
C TYR A 89 -13.61 6.69 7.07
N TYR A 90 -13.52 7.58 6.09
CA TYR A 90 -14.07 8.92 6.22
C TYR A 90 -15.61 8.84 6.38
N GLY A 91 -16.16 9.66 7.27
CA GLY A 91 -17.60 9.67 7.58
C GLY A 91 -18.08 8.55 8.52
N THR A 92 -17.21 7.63 8.96
CA THR A 92 -17.55 6.76 10.09
C THR A 92 -17.36 7.47 11.42
N GLU A 93 -18.47 7.77 12.10
CA GLU A 93 -18.54 8.31 13.48
C GLU A 93 -18.20 7.25 14.56
N SER A 94 -17.30 6.31 14.29
CA SER A 94 -17.32 5.08 15.08
C SER A 94 -15.95 4.52 15.44
N ASP A 95 -15.73 4.47 16.76
CA ASP A 95 -14.90 3.49 17.48
C ASP A 95 -15.37 2.05 17.17
N LYS A 96 -15.37 1.62 15.89
CA LYS A 96 -15.70 0.24 15.54
C LYS A 96 -14.52 -0.64 15.88
N VAL A 97 -14.49 -1.05 17.15
CA VAL A 97 -13.94 -2.33 17.56
C VAL A 97 -14.58 -3.43 16.69
N ARG A 98 -13.78 -3.91 15.74
CA ARG A 98 -13.81 -5.22 15.05
C ARG A 98 -15.14 -5.74 14.46
N PRO A 99 -15.03 -6.32 13.26
CA PRO A 99 -15.40 -7.70 13.05
C PRO A 99 -14.14 -8.55 12.99
N ALA A 100 -14.14 -9.67 13.72
CA ALA A 100 -13.17 -10.73 13.48
C ALA A 100 -13.31 -11.18 12.02
N ALA A 101 -12.23 -11.08 11.24
CA ALA A 101 -12.14 -11.76 9.96
C ALA A 101 -11.86 -13.24 10.22
N ILE A 102 -12.67 -14.08 9.58
CA ILE A 102 -12.60 -15.54 9.50
C ILE A 102 -11.43 -15.93 8.59
#